data_AF-A0A353PYG6-F1
#
_entry.id   AF-A0A353PYG6-F1
#
_cell.length_a   1.000
_cell.length_b   1.000
_cell.length_c   1.000
_cell.angle_alpha   90.00
_cell.angle_beta   90.00
_cell.angle_gamma   90.00
#
_symmetry.space_group_name_H-M   'P 1'
#
loop_
_entity.id
_entity.type
_entity.pdbx_description
1 polymer ?
#
loop_
_entity_poly.entity_id
_entity_poly.type
_entity_poly.pdbx_seq_one_letter_code
_entity_poly.pdbx_strand_id
1 'polypeptide(L)'
;MQEEYKPVSINSIVNYSDNQNIQKILSYYSIIPDEVVKIRSVYKIKYRNKYYCLKKLNHPNNKVSNGKKLVDILNSRGFYNTAIYIPTNDGRNCVRHKNKAYYITNWIDGRECKIDDFEELKKAISLLA
;
A
#
# COMPACT_ATOMS: atom_id res chain seq x y z
N MET A 1 -9.85 20.57 -28.66
CA MET A 1 -10.74 20.24 -27.53
C MET A 1 -9.86 19.83 -26.36
N GLN A 2 -9.68 20.74 -25.41
CA GLN A 2 -8.93 20.46 -24.18
C GLN A 2 -9.89 19.76 -23.21
N GLU A 3 -9.55 18.55 -22.79
CA GLU A 3 -10.33 17.82 -21.79
C GLU A 3 -10.06 18.45 -20.42
N GLU A 4 -11.11 19.02 -19.85
CA GLU A 4 -11.10 19.76 -18.60
C GLU A 4 -10.81 18.81 -17.44
N TYR A 5 -9.67 19.02 -16.78
CA TYR A 5 -9.24 18.25 -15.61
C TYR A 5 -10.23 18.49 -14.45
N LYS A 6 -11.15 17.56 -14.23
CA LYS A 6 -12.08 17.61 -13.09
C LYS A 6 -11.36 17.12 -11.82
N PRO A 7 -11.24 17.94 -10.77
CA PRO A 7 -10.69 17.49 -9.50
C PRO A 7 -11.58 16.42 -8.88
N VAL A 8 -11.01 15.23 -8.69
CA VAL A 8 -11.65 14.06 -8.05
C VAL A 8 -12.03 14.41 -6.60
N SER A 9 -13.21 13.93 -6.18
CA SER A 9 -13.86 14.29 -4.91
C SER A 9 -12.96 14.09 -3.69
N ILE A 10 -12.79 15.19 -2.96
CA ILE A 10 -11.92 15.35 -1.79
C ILE A 10 -12.68 14.82 -0.56
N ASN A 11 -12.30 13.63 -0.07
CA ASN A 11 -12.60 13.26 1.31
C ASN A 11 -11.51 13.86 2.23
N SER A 12 -11.95 14.67 3.18
CA SER A 12 -11.24 15.68 4.00
C SER A 12 -10.17 15.17 4.99
N ILE A 13 -9.47 14.06 4.71
CA ILE A 13 -8.64 13.36 5.71
C ILE A 13 -7.13 13.48 5.42
N VAL A 14 -6.74 13.99 4.24
CA VAL A 14 -5.33 14.16 3.83
C VAL A 14 -5.01 15.63 3.61
N ASN A 15 -3.97 16.15 4.27
CA ASN A 15 -3.50 17.51 4.06
C ASN A 15 -3.14 17.73 2.57
N TYR A 16 -3.49 18.89 2.02
CA TYR A 16 -3.24 19.27 0.61
C TYR A 16 -1.81 18.99 0.14
N SER A 17 -0.81 19.33 0.96
CA SER A 17 0.60 19.11 0.64
C SER A 17 0.98 17.63 0.60
N ASP A 18 0.39 16.81 1.47
CA ASP A 18 0.55 15.36 1.47
C ASP A 18 -0.12 14.76 0.23
N ASN A 19 -1.29 15.27 -0.17
CA ASN A 19 -1.99 14.83 -1.37
C ASN A 19 -1.16 15.04 -2.65
N GLN A 20 -0.56 16.23 -2.84
CA GLN A 20 0.31 16.46 -4.00
C GLN A 20 1.51 15.51 -4.03
N ASN A 21 2.13 15.23 -2.88
CA ASN A 21 3.21 14.25 -2.81
C ASN A 21 2.69 12.85 -3.19
N ILE A 22 1.54 12.43 -2.68
CA ILE A 22 0.94 11.12 -2.97
C ILE A 22 0.65 10.98 -4.47
N GLN A 23 0.01 11.97 -5.09
CA GLN A 23 -0.26 11.97 -6.53
C GLN A 23 1.03 11.80 -7.35
N LYS A 24 2.09 12.54 -6.99
CA LYS A 24 3.41 12.39 -7.61
C LYS A 24 4.03 11.00 -7.39
N ILE A 25 3.79 10.36 -6.26
CA ILE A 25 4.25 8.98 -6.04
C ILE A 25 3.45 7.99 -6.89
N LEU A 26 2.13 8.13 -6.93
CA LEU A 26 1.22 7.24 -7.67
C LEU A 26 1.45 7.28 -9.19
N SER A 27 1.94 8.39 -9.73
CA SER A 27 2.28 8.48 -11.15
C SER A 27 3.40 7.52 -11.56
N TYR A 28 4.33 7.15 -10.67
CA TYR A 28 5.35 6.13 -10.94
C TYR A 28 4.78 4.71 -11.07
N TYR A 29 3.51 4.52 -10.69
CA TYR A 29 2.79 3.25 -10.79
C TYR A 29 1.67 3.29 -11.85
N SER A 30 1.55 4.39 -12.62
CA SER A 30 0.42 4.61 -13.54
C SER A 30 -0.95 4.50 -12.86
N ILE A 31 -1.03 4.96 -11.61
CA ILE A 31 -2.27 5.00 -10.83
C ILE A 31 -2.78 6.43 -10.80
N ILE A 32 -3.99 6.64 -11.31
CA ILE A 32 -4.77 7.86 -11.14
C ILE A 32 -5.91 7.51 -10.18
N PRO A 33 -5.85 7.90 -8.90
CA PRO A 33 -6.76 7.36 -7.89
C PRO A 33 -8.17 7.93 -8.02
N ASP A 34 -9.17 7.07 -7.87
CA ASP A 34 -10.57 7.47 -7.69
C ASP A 34 -10.79 8.04 -6.28
N GLU A 35 -10.02 7.54 -5.30
CA GLU A 35 -10.11 7.95 -3.90
C GLU A 35 -8.79 7.67 -3.17
N VAL A 36 -8.45 8.53 -2.21
CA VAL A 36 -7.32 8.35 -1.29
C VAL A 36 -7.78 8.62 0.14
N VAL A 37 -7.65 7.62 1.00
CA VAL A 37 -8.04 7.72 2.43
C VAL A 37 -6.84 7.38 3.31
N LYS A 38 -6.52 8.22 4.29
CA LYS A 38 -5.49 7.91 5.29
C LYS A 38 -6.06 6.99 6.34
N ILE A 39 -5.44 5.83 6.53
CA ILE A 39 -5.79 4.85 7.57
C ILE A 39 -4.54 4.65 8.43
N ARG A 40 -4.56 5.24 9.63
CA ARG A 40 -3.42 5.25 10.56
C ARG A 40 -2.14 5.76 9.86
N SER A 41 -1.18 4.87 9.63
CA SER A 41 0.14 5.16 9.05
C SER A 41 0.25 4.88 7.54
N VAL A 42 -0.84 4.46 6.89
CA VAL A 42 -0.90 4.16 5.45
C VAL A 42 -1.98 4.96 4.74
N TYR A 43 -1.94 4.95 3.41
CA TYR A 43 -3.01 5.47 2.57
C TYR A 43 -3.66 4.32 1.80
N LYS A 44 -4.99 4.18 1.93
CA LYS A 44 -5.81 3.29 1.13
C LYS A 44 -6.20 4.02 -0.16
N ILE A 45 -5.87 3.43 -1.29
CA ILE A 45 -6.05 4.01 -2.63
C ILE A 45 -7.09 3.19 -3.37
N LYS A 46 -8.15 3.82 -3.87
CA LYS A 46 -9.10 3.21 -4.80
C LYS A 46 -8.67 3.52 -6.23
N TYR A 47 -8.55 2.50 -7.06
CA TYR A 47 -8.23 2.65 -8.47
C TYR A 47 -8.78 1.47 -9.28
N ARG A 48 -9.55 1.76 -10.34
CA ARG A 48 -10.11 0.74 -11.26
C ARG A 48 -10.83 -0.39 -10.52
N ASN A 49 -11.69 -0.01 -9.56
CA ASN A 49 -12.46 -0.94 -8.73
C ASN A 49 -11.62 -1.90 -7.86
N LYS A 50 -10.35 -1.55 -7.59
CA LYS A 50 -9.47 -2.25 -6.66
C LYS A 50 -8.95 -1.31 -5.58
N TYR A 51 -8.53 -1.89 -4.47
CA TYR A 51 -7.90 -1.16 -3.38
C TYR A 51 -6.42 -1.52 -3.25
N TYR A 52 -5.62 -0.50 -2.97
CA TYR A 52 -4.18 -0.61 -2.78
C TYR A 52 -3.77 0.06 -1.46
N CYS A 53 -2.67 -0.40 -0.89
CA CYS A 53 -2.05 0.18 0.28
C CYS A 53 -0.77 0.91 -0.13
N LEU A 54 -0.73 2.22 0.03
CA LEU A 54 0.49 3.02 -0.10
C LEU A 54 1.09 3.23 1.28
N LYS A 55 2.30 2.70 1.49
CA LYS A 55 3.01 2.79 2.77
C LYS A 55 4.27 3.65 2.66
N LYS A 56 4.44 4.54 3.63
CA LYS A 56 5.59 5.44 3.77
C LYS A 56 6.60 4.88 4.77
N LEU A 57 7.88 4.94 4.42
CA LEU A 57 9.01 4.58 5.28
C LEU A 57 9.90 5.80 5.50
N ASN A 58 10.12 6.16 6.77
CA ASN A 58 10.97 7.29 7.14
C ASN A 58 12.47 6.98 6.97
N HIS A 59 12.87 5.71 7.07
CA HIS A 59 14.25 5.28 6.93
C HIS A 59 14.37 4.30 5.77
N PRO A 60 14.65 4.80 4.55
CA PRO A 60 14.62 4.01 3.33
C PRO A 60 15.90 3.17 3.19
N ASN A 61 15.91 2.01 3.83
CA ASN A 61 16.94 0.96 3.71
C ASN A 61 16.43 -0.21 2.84
N ASN A 62 17.08 -1.37 2.92
CA ASN A 62 16.72 -2.57 2.16
C ASN A 62 15.39 -3.24 2.60
N LYS A 63 14.63 -2.66 3.55
CA LYS A 63 13.38 -3.23 4.08
C LYS A 63 12.35 -3.55 2.99
N VAL A 64 12.18 -2.68 1.99
CA VAL A 64 11.18 -2.92 0.93
C VAL A 64 11.59 -4.11 0.07
N SER A 65 12.83 -4.13 -0.42
CA SER A 65 13.32 -5.21 -1.26
C SER A 65 13.38 -6.55 -0.52
N ASN A 66 13.78 -6.55 0.75
CA ASN A 66 13.78 -7.77 1.57
C ASN A 66 12.35 -8.27 1.84
N GLY A 67 11.43 -7.36 2.16
CA GLY A 67 10.02 -7.69 2.36
C GLY A 67 9.38 -8.29 1.10
N LYS A 68 9.63 -7.68 -0.07
CA LYS A 68 9.16 -8.24 -1.34
C LYS A 68 9.72 -9.64 -1.60
N LYS A 69 11.04 -9.82 -1.47
CA LYS A 69 11.68 -11.13 -1.67
C LYS A 69 11.07 -12.21 -0.77
N LEU A 70 10.82 -11.88 0.50
CA LEU A 70 10.17 -12.80 1.44
C LEU A 70 8.75 -13.16 0.96
N VAL A 71 7.94 -12.16 0.61
CA VAL A 71 6.58 -12.39 0.08
C VAL A 71 6.60 -13.24 -1.18
N ASP A 72 7.51 -12.97 -2.12
CA ASP A 72 7.63 -13.75 -3.36
C ASP A 72 7.97 -15.22 -3.07
N ILE A 73 8.87 -15.49 -2.11
CA ILE A 73 9.23 -16.86 -1.68
C ILE A 73 8.07 -17.56 -0.98
N LEU A 74 7.33 -16.85 -0.11
CA LEU A 74 6.16 -17.40 0.57
C LEU A 74 5.07 -17.78 -0.44
N ASN A 75 4.80 -16.88 -1.38
CA ASN A 75 3.80 -17.08 -2.42
C ASN A 75 4.17 -18.25 -3.35
N SER A 76 5.44 -18.36 -3.76
CA SER A 76 5.90 -19.49 -4.57
C SER A 76 5.85 -20.85 -3.86
N ARG A 77 5.74 -20.84 -2.53
CA ARG A 77 5.57 -22.04 -1.68
C ARG A 77 4.12 -22.28 -1.25
N GLY A 78 3.15 -21.56 -1.83
CA GLY A 78 1.73 -21.75 -1.54
C GLY A 78 1.19 -20.95 -0.35
N PHE A 79 1.99 -20.05 0.23
CA PHE A 79 1.54 -19.18 1.33
C PHE A 79 1.04 -17.83 0.78
N TYR A 80 -0.26 -17.73 0.54
CA TYR A 80 -0.89 -16.57 -0.11
C TYR A 80 -1.43 -15.50 0.86
N ASN A 81 -1.32 -15.73 2.18
CA ASN A 81 -1.79 -14.81 3.22
C ASN A 81 -0.84 -13.62 3.43
N THR A 82 -0.39 -13.01 2.33
CA THR A 82 0.58 -11.90 2.31
C THR A 82 0.15 -10.82 1.33
N ALA A 83 0.57 -9.57 1.61
CA ALA A 83 0.30 -8.45 0.71
C ALA A 83 1.33 -8.45 -0.43
N ILE A 84 0.84 -8.57 -1.66
CA ILE A 84 1.62 -8.58 -2.89
C ILE A 84 2.10 -7.17 -3.19
N TYR A 85 3.41 -7.01 -3.36
CA TYR A 85 4.04 -5.76 -3.75
C TYR A 85 3.75 -5.44 -5.22
N ILE A 86 3.33 -4.21 -5.48
CA ILE A 86 3.14 -3.69 -6.83
C ILE A 86 4.41 -2.95 -7.24
N PRO A 87 5.10 -3.34 -8.33
CA PRO A 87 6.26 -2.61 -8.82
C PRO A 87 5.85 -1.30 -9.49
N THR A 88 6.76 -0.34 -9.53
CA THR A 88 6.62 0.84 -10.39
C THR A 88 6.67 0.46 -11.86
N ASN A 89 6.30 1.40 -12.73
CA ASN A 89 6.33 1.22 -14.19
C ASN A 89 7.71 0.87 -14.75
N ASP A 90 8.78 1.23 -14.03
CA ASP A 90 10.17 0.90 -14.36
C ASP A 90 10.73 -0.28 -13.55
N GLY A 91 9.85 -1.07 -12.91
CA GLY A 91 10.22 -2.33 -12.24
C GLY A 91 10.84 -2.19 -10.85
N ARG A 92 10.92 -0.98 -10.27
CA ARG A 92 11.42 -0.76 -8.91
C ARG A 92 10.37 -1.15 -7.87
N ASN A 93 10.84 -1.55 -6.68
CA ASN A 93 9.97 -1.93 -5.57
C ASN A 93 9.44 -0.74 -4.76
N CYS A 94 10.03 0.45 -4.92
CA CYS A 94 9.60 1.66 -4.23
C CYS A 94 10.04 2.93 -4.96
N VAL A 95 9.39 4.03 -4.62
CA VAL A 95 9.74 5.39 -5.02
C VAL A 95 10.41 6.10 -3.85
N ARG A 96 11.55 6.75 -4.09
CA ARG A 96 12.21 7.63 -3.10
C ARG A 96 11.79 9.08 -3.34
N HIS A 97 11.32 9.76 -2.30
CA HIS A 97 10.90 11.17 -2.36
C HIS A 97 11.07 11.83 -1.00
N LYS A 98 11.72 13.01 -0.96
CA LYS A 98 11.96 13.79 0.27
C LYS A 98 12.55 12.95 1.43
N ASN A 99 13.61 12.20 1.14
CA ASN A 99 14.31 11.30 2.08
C ASN A 99 13.45 10.16 2.66
N LYS A 100 12.31 9.85 2.04
CA LYS A 100 11.41 8.75 2.43
C LYS A 100 11.28 7.77 1.26
N ALA A 101 10.94 6.53 1.57
CA ALA A 101 10.54 5.54 0.57
C ALA A 101 9.05 5.28 0.64
N TYR A 102 8.44 5.04 -0.52
CA TYR A 102 7.04 4.74 -0.68
C TYR A 102 6.88 3.48 -1.54
N TYR A 103 6.12 2.51 -1.06
CA TYR A 103 5.82 1.30 -1.81
C TYR A 103 4.32 1.00 -1.77
N ILE A 104 3.85 0.29 -2.79
CA ILE A 104 2.45 -0.11 -2.91
C ILE A 104 2.34 -1.62 -2.74
N THR A 105 1.31 -2.06 -2.03
CA THR A 105 0.83 -3.44 -2.06
C THR A 105 -0.64 -3.48 -2.46
N ASN A 106 -1.17 -4.65 -2.81
CA ASN A 106 -2.62 -4.84 -2.79
C ASN A 106 -3.17 -4.57 -1.37
N TRP A 107 -4.43 -4.16 -1.30
CA TRP A 107 -5.16 -4.12 -0.05
C TRP A 107 -5.64 -5.53 0.30
N ILE A 108 -5.49 -5.93 1.56
CA ILE A 108 -6.10 -7.15 2.08
C ILE A 108 -7.30 -6.72 2.91
N ASP A 109 -8.49 -7.20 2.54
CA ASP A 109 -9.68 -6.99 3.34
C ASP A 109 -9.62 -7.85 4.60
N GLY A 110 -9.73 -7.18 5.74
CA GLY A 110 -9.61 -7.81 7.04
C GLY A 110 -9.90 -6.84 8.16
N ARG A 111 -9.97 -7.38 9.36
CA ARG A 111 -10.05 -6.65 10.62
C ARG A 111 -8.85 -6.97 11.49
N GLU A 112 -8.62 -6.16 12.50
CA GLU A 112 -7.61 -6.49 13.50
C GLU A 112 -7.96 -7.76 14.24
N CYS A 113 -6.90 -8.49 14.61
CA CYS A 113 -7.02 -9.68 15.43
C CYS A 113 -7.52 -9.29 16.82
N LYS A 114 -8.58 -9.96 17.31
CA LYS A 114 -9.03 -9.86 18.70
C LYS A 114 -8.19 -10.80 19.56
N ILE A 115 -7.12 -10.28 20.14
CA ILE A 115 -6.16 -11.08 20.91
C ILE A 115 -6.71 -11.60 22.24
N ASP A 116 -7.84 -11.06 22.69
CA ASP A 116 -8.62 -11.50 23.84
C ASP A 116 -9.57 -12.67 23.52
N ASP A 117 -9.83 -12.93 22.24
CA ASP A 117 -10.49 -14.16 21.78
C ASP A 117 -9.45 -15.27 21.65
N PHE A 118 -9.54 -16.25 22.55
CA PHE A 118 -8.59 -17.37 22.61
C PHE A 118 -8.53 -18.20 21.31
N GLU A 119 -9.66 -18.38 20.63
CA GLU A 119 -9.71 -19.15 19.39
C GLU A 119 -9.11 -18.35 18.22
N GLU A 120 -9.29 -17.03 18.23
CA GLU A 120 -8.63 -16.15 17.26
C GLU A 120 -7.12 -16.08 17.49
N LEU A 121 -6.69 -16.01 18.75
CA LEU A 121 -5.28 -16.04 19.13
C LEU A 121 -4.61 -17.34 18.67
N LYS A 122 -5.24 -18.51 18.88
CA LYS A 122 -4.73 -19.79 18.38
C LYS A 122 -4.50 -19.75 16.87
N LYS A 123 -5.49 -19.29 16.09
CA LYS A 123 -5.37 -19.17 14.63
C LYS A 123 -4.23 -18.23 14.23
N ALA A 124 -4.07 -17.11 14.93
CA ALA A 124 -2.97 -16.18 14.67
C ALA A 124 -1.60 -16.81 14.94
N ILE A 125 -1.46 -17.60 16.00
CA ILE A 125 -0.24 -18.34 16.31
C ILE A 125 0.02 -19.43 15.26
N SER A 126 -1.01 -20.20 14.88
CA SER A 126 -0.88 -21.23 13.83
C SER A 126 -0.47 -20.64 12.48
N LEU A 127 -0.83 -19.39 12.18
CA LEU A 127 -0.39 -18.70 10.96
C LEU A 127 1.11 -18.31 11.00
N LEU A 128 1.67 -18.14 12.19
CA LEU A 128 3.07 -17.75 12.40
C LEU A 128 4.05 -18.93 12.44
N ALA A 129 3.56 -20.14 12.70
CA ALA A 129 4.35 -21.37 12.82
C ALA A 129 4.71 -21.97 11.45
#